data_AF-A0A397FNW6-F1
#
_entry.id   AF-A0A397FNW6-F1
#
_cell.length_a   1.000
_cell.length_b   1.000
_cell.length_c   1.000
_cell.angle_alpha   90.00
_cell.angle_beta   90.00
_cell.angle_gamma   90.00
#
_symmetry.space_group_name_H-M   'P 1'
#
loop_
_entity.id
_entity.type
_entity.pdbx_description
1 polymer ?
#
loop_
_entity_poly.entity_id
_entity_poly.type
_entity_poly.pdbx_seq_one_letter_code
_entity_poly.pdbx_strand_id
1 'polypeptide(L)'
;MRDIQFRSQTSPFHVRVETTDDDVPFTLRVEHKETKHQWLDLLHRSPQTHRNCRTGTVKDTSEYAPKDAGYVLPSFVVVAALLTGLQDSRMPNHKQQPGIDLDLINEGETTGLMYMVLRMKAFEVFEAEYQFPLKPVEMTRATKAESKLRDLYERVDQLQTNANAVQLTIQQLYTELGEFRNHMRS
;
A
#
# COMPACT_ATOMS: atom_id res chain seq x y z
N MET A 1 -1.23 -8.48 -5.64
CA MET A 1 -0.94 -7.31 -4.80
C MET A 1 -0.32 -7.80 -3.49
N ARG A 2 0.81 -7.25 -3.01
CA ARG A 2 1.46 -7.75 -1.79
C ARG A 2 0.95 -7.03 -0.54
N ASP A 3 0.80 -7.80 0.54
CA ASP A 3 0.41 -7.29 1.85
C ASP A 3 1.53 -6.43 2.46
N ILE A 4 1.12 -5.43 3.24
CA ILE A 4 2.01 -4.58 4.00
C ILE A 4 1.80 -4.85 5.48
N GLN A 5 2.87 -5.19 6.18
CA GLN A 5 2.89 -5.27 7.64
C GLN A 5 3.51 -3.99 8.17
N PHE A 6 2.67 -3.10 8.70
CA PHE A 6 3.13 -1.85 9.32
C PHE A 6 3.79 -2.12 10.68
N ARG A 7 4.78 -1.30 11.05
CA ARG A 7 5.56 -1.49 12.29
C ARG A 7 4.66 -1.41 13.52
N SER A 8 3.73 -0.47 13.52
CA SER A 8 2.79 -0.25 14.65
C SER A 8 1.59 -1.20 14.63
N GLN A 9 1.54 -2.17 13.71
CA GLN A 9 0.42 -3.09 13.58
C GLN A 9 0.88 -4.54 13.70
N THR A 10 0.03 -5.40 14.26
CA THR A 10 0.28 -6.85 14.38
C THR A 10 -0.23 -7.66 13.19
N SER A 11 -1.12 -7.07 12.39
CA SER A 11 -1.80 -7.73 11.27
C SER A 11 -1.42 -7.09 9.93
N PRO A 12 -1.49 -7.84 8.82
CA PRO A 12 -1.19 -7.32 7.50
C PRO A 12 -2.37 -6.55 6.89
N PHE A 13 -2.05 -5.57 6.05
CA PHE A 13 -3.00 -4.68 5.37
C PHE A 13 -2.73 -4.61 3.87
N HIS A 14 -3.78 -4.33 3.12
CA HIS A 14 -3.69 -3.89 1.73
C HIS A 14 -3.86 -2.39 1.67
N VAL A 15 -2.94 -1.70 1.00
CA VAL A 15 -3.04 -0.26 0.78
C VAL A 15 -3.05 0.06 -0.70
N ARG A 16 -4.01 0.89 -1.09
CA ARG A 16 -4.19 1.43 -2.43
C ARG A 16 -4.14 2.95 -2.37
N VAL A 17 -3.33 3.50 -3.26
CA VAL A 17 -3.33 4.92 -3.59
C VAL A 17 -3.80 5.01 -5.03
N GLU A 18 -4.92 5.67 -5.25
CA GLU A 18 -5.49 5.91 -6.57
C GLU A 18 -5.26 7.38 -6.88
N THR A 19 -4.26 7.68 -7.70
CA THR A 19 -3.92 9.04 -8.15
C THR A 19 -4.61 9.36 -9.47
N THR A 20 -4.88 10.64 -9.72
CA THR A 20 -5.06 11.17 -11.09
C THR A 20 -3.70 11.49 -11.72
N ASP A 21 -3.66 11.83 -13.01
CA ASP A 21 -2.40 12.15 -13.72
C ASP A 21 -1.60 13.31 -13.10
N ASP A 22 -2.22 14.14 -12.26
CA ASP A 22 -1.67 15.38 -11.68
C ASP A 22 -1.17 15.27 -10.22
N ASP A 23 -0.79 14.07 -9.73
CA ASP A 23 -0.39 13.72 -8.34
C ASP A 23 -1.49 13.88 -7.27
N VAL A 24 -2.22 15.00 -7.32
CA VAL A 24 -3.46 15.28 -6.61
C VAL A 24 -4.56 15.61 -7.63
N PRO A 25 -5.82 15.22 -7.38
CA PRO A 25 -6.27 14.56 -6.16
C PRO A 25 -6.01 13.04 -6.15
N PHE A 26 -5.74 12.47 -4.97
CA PHE A 26 -5.59 11.02 -4.81
C PHE A 26 -6.50 10.46 -3.70
N THR A 27 -6.86 9.18 -3.82
CA THR A 27 -7.62 8.45 -2.78
C THR A 27 -6.70 7.45 -2.10
N LEU A 28 -6.61 7.53 -0.78
CA LEU A 28 -5.95 6.51 0.05
C LEU A 28 -6.98 5.55 0.63
N ARG A 29 -6.79 4.25 0.37
CA ARG A 29 -7.61 3.16 0.91
C ARG A 29 -6.72 2.14 1.61
N VAL A 30 -7.12 1.78 2.82
CA VAL A 30 -6.49 0.74 3.63
C VAL A 30 -7.52 -0.35 3.90
N GLU A 31 -7.15 -1.62 3.72
CA GLU A 31 -8.00 -2.77 4.02
C GLU A 31 -7.24 -3.75 4.91
N HIS A 32 -7.86 -4.17 6.01
CA HIS A 32 -7.32 -5.25 6.83
C HIS A 32 -7.45 -6.58 6.08
N LYS A 33 -6.35 -7.32 5.92
CA LYS A 33 -6.29 -8.52 5.08
C LYS A 33 -7.33 -9.57 5.47
N GLU A 34 -7.45 -9.87 6.77
CA GLU A 34 -8.32 -10.94 7.25
C GLU A 34 -9.78 -10.52 7.44
N THR A 35 -10.01 -9.46 8.20
CA THR A 35 -11.36 -9.03 8.59
C THR A 35 -12.10 -8.28 7.48
N LYS A 36 -11.36 -7.82 6.45
CA LYS A 36 -11.87 -7.02 5.33
C LYS A 36 -12.53 -5.70 5.76
N HIS A 37 -12.19 -5.21 6.94
CA HIS A 37 -12.52 -3.83 7.30
C HIS A 37 -11.69 -2.89 6.44
N GLN A 38 -12.31 -1.80 6.01
CA GLN A 38 -11.70 -0.81 5.15
C GLN A 38 -11.71 0.54 5.85
N TRP A 39 -10.66 1.30 5.62
CA TRP A 39 -10.56 2.70 5.97
C TRP A 39 -10.24 3.51 4.72
N LEU A 40 -10.85 4.68 4.63
CA LEU A 40 -10.67 5.64 3.54
C LEU A 40 -10.24 6.97 4.10
N ASP A 41 -9.48 7.72 3.31
CA ASP A 41 -9.11 9.09 3.63
C ASP A 41 -10.33 9.94 4.02
N LEU A 42 -10.12 10.78 5.03
CA LEU A 42 -11.03 11.75 5.55
C LEU A 42 -10.62 13.14 5.06
N LEU A 43 -11.37 13.78 4.17
CA LEU A 43 -11.51 15.24 4.22
C LEU A 43 -12.81 15.80 3.61
N HIS A 44 -13.04 17.08 3.93
CA HIS A 44 -14.26 17.83 4.17
C HIS A 44 -15.55 17.48 3.39
N ARG A 45 -16.65 17.46 4.15
CA ARG A 45 -18.05 17.60 3.71
C ARG A 45 -18.17 18.71 2.66
N SER A 46 -18.24 18.38 1.37
CA SER A 46 -18.88 19.27 0.40
C SER A 46 -20.33 19.51 0.87
N PRO A 47 -20.80 20.76 1.01
CA PRO A 47 -22.19 21.04 1.40
C PRO A 47 -23.23 20.55 0.37
N GLN A 48 -22.79 20.15 -0.83
CA GLN A 48 -23.69 19.79 -1.91
C GLN A 48 -23.21 18.52 -2.60
N THR A 49 -23.80 17.38 -2.24
CA THR A 49 -24.06 16.23 -3.13
C THR A 49 -24.71 15.13 -2.28
N HIS A 50 -26.01 14.98 -2.47
CA HIS A 50 -26.79 13.81 -2.06
C HIS A 50 -26.33 12.58 -2.86
N ARG A 51 -26.37 11.41 -2.21
CA ARG A 51 -26.25 10.03 -2.72
C ARG A 51 -24.86 9.39 -2.60
N ASN A 52 -24.72 8.65 -1.50
CA ASN A 52 -24.14 7.31 -1.33
C ASN A 52 -22.80 7.04 -2.04
N CYS A 53 -21.74 6.91 -1.21
CA CYS A 53 -20.33 6.65 -1.52
C CYS A 53 -19.50 7.91 -1.87
N ARG A 54 -19.25 8.77 -0.87
CA ARG A 54 -18.16 9.76 -0.95
C ARG A 54 -16.84 9.10 -0.54
N THR A 55 -15.99 8.77 -1.50
CA THR A 55 -14.58 8.49 -1.27
C THR A 55 -13.87 9.80 -0.95
N GLY A 56 -13.22 9.91 0.22
CA GLY A 56 -12.40 11.08 0.52
C GLY A 56 -11.22 11.14 -0.43
N THR A 57 -10.99 12.32 -1.02
CA THR A 57 -9.89 12.55 -1.96
C THR A 57 -9.00 13.64 -1.38
N VAL A 58 -7.71 13.34 -1.25
CA VAL A 58 -6.68 14.32 -0.88
C VAL A 58 -6.51 15.28 -2.03
N LYS A 59 -6.77 16.57 -1.81
CA LYS A 59 -6.62 17.62 -2.83
C LYS A 59 -5.38 18.47 -2.62
N ASP A 60 -4.97 18.61 -1.37
CA ASP A 60 -3.77 19.33 -0.98
C ASP A 60 -3.09 18.58 0.17
N THR A 61 -1.82 18.23 0.00
CA THR A 61 -1.05 17.52 1.03
C THR A 61 -0.61 18.43 2.17
N SER A 62 -0.62 19.75 1.97
CA SER A 62 -0.23 20.74 2.98
C SER A 62 -1.13 20.70 4.22
N GLU A 63 -2.40 20.33 4.03
CA GLU A 63 -3.41 20.23 5.10
C GLU A 63 -3.11 19.11 6.11
N TYR A 64 -2.23 18.18 5.74
CA TYR A 64 -1.86 17.01 6.52
C TYR A 64 -0.48 17.14 7.18
N ALA A 65 0.19 18.28 7.01
CA ALA A 65 1.42 18.60 7.72
C ALA A 65 1.11 19.13 9.15
N PRO A 66 2.03 18.97 10.12
CA PRO A 66 1.93 19.61 11.43
C PRO A 66 1.74 21.12 11.32
N LYS A 67 0.94 21.70 12.23
CA LYS A 67 0.64 23.14 12.23
C LYS A 67 1.86 24.02 12.47
N ASP A 68 2.88 23.45 13.09
CA ASP A 68 4.16 24.07 13.45
C ASP A 68 5.30 23.67 12.49
N ALA A 69 4.98 23.01 11.36
CA ALA A 69 5.98 22.63 10.38
C ALA A 69 6.70 23.87 9.82
N GLY A 70 8.03 23.91 9.94
CA GLY A 70 8.86 25.01 9.42
C GLY A 70 8.89 25.07 7.90
N TYR A 71 8.50 23.99 7.22
CA TYR A 71 8.38 23.91 5.76
C TYR A 71 7.38 22.82 5.38
N VAL A 72 6.67 23.03 4.27
CA VAL A 72 5.76 22.05 3.66
C VAL A 72 6.28 21.71 2.27
N LEU A 73 6.52 20.41 2.03
CA LEU A 73 6.95 19.90 0.74
C LEU A 73 5.81 19.99 -0.30
N PRO A 74 6.15 20.16 -1.59
CA PRO A 74 5.16 20.09 -2.67
C PRO A 74 4.43 18.75 -2.71
N SER A 75 3.15 18.74 -3.08
CA SER A 75 2.32 17.54 -3.11
C SER A 75 2.89 16.39 -3.93
N PHE A 76 3.50 16.67 -5.09
CA PHE A 76 4.13 15.63 -5.90
C PHE A 76 5.25 14.88 -5.15
N VAL A 77 6.02 15.57 -4.30
CA VAL A 77 7.07 14.96 -3.48
C VAL A 77 6.45 14.05 -2.42
N VAL A 78 5.40 14.52 -1.76
CA VAL A 78 4.68 13.77 -0.72
C VAL A 78 4.03 12.52 -1.31
N VAL A 79 3.37 12.64 -2.47
CA VAL A 79 2.73 11.51 -3.17
C VAL A 79 3.77 10.52 -3.67
N ALA A 80 4.87 10.99 -4.27
CA ALA A 80 5.96 10.12 -4.70
C ALA A 80 6.57 9.36 -3.52
N ALA A 81 6.80 10.02 -2.38
CA ALA A 81 7.33 9.39 -1.19
C ALA A 81 6.34 8.37 -0.59
N LEU A 82 5.04 8.67 -0.58
CA LEU A 82 3.99 7.73 -0.17
C LEU A 82 3.99 6.47 -1.04
N LEU A 83 3.98 6.64 -2.36
CA LEU A 83 4.01 5.52 -3.31
C LEU A 83 5.28 4.69 -3.18
N THR A 84 6.42 5.35 -2.99
CA THR A 84 7.72 4.70 -2.80
C THR A 84 7.77 3.90 -1.49
N GLY A 85 7.35 4.50 -0.37
CA GLY A 85 7.27 3.83 0.92
C GLY A 85 6.33 2.60 0.90
N LEU A 86 5.23 2.68 0.14
CA LEU A 86 4.33 1.55 -0.09
C LEU A 86 4.94 0.44 -0.94
N GLN A 87 5.81 0.77 -1.90
CA GLN A 87 6.52 -0.22 -2.72
C GLN A 87 7.60 -0.94 -1.91
N ASP A 88 8.40 -0.20 -1.13
CA ASP A 88 9.44 -0.77 -0.26
C ASP A 88 8.85 -1.72 0.77
N SER A 89 7.72 -1.35 1.36
CA SER A 89 7.01 -2.16 2.36
C SER A 89 6.46 -3.49 1.80
N ARG A 90 6.47 -3.70 0.48
CA ARG A 90 6.02 -4.94 -0.19
C ARG A 90 7.16 -5.93 -0.46
N MET A 91 8.42 -5.55 -0.22
CA MET A 91 9.59 -6.36 -0.56
C MET A 91 10.22 -6.94 0.72
N PRO A 92 10.08 -8.26 0.99
CA PRO A 92 10.44 -8.86 2.29
C PRO A 92 11.94 -8.90 2.63
N ASN A 93 12.81 -8.19 1.91
CA ASN A 93 14.25 -8.08 2.18
C ASN A 93 14.87 -6.77 1.66
N HIS A 94 14.07 -5.79 1.21
CA HIS A 94 14.64 -4.50 0.87
C HIS A 94 14.93 -3.75 2.16
N LYS A 95 16.18 -3.30 2.32
CA LYS A 95 16.50 -2.23 3.26
C LYS A 95 15.55 -1.08 2.91
N GLN A 96 14.66 -0.71 3.82
CA GLN A 96 13.79 0.46 3.67
C GLN A 96 14.64 1.60 3.09
N GLN A 97 14.14 2.30 2.06
CA GLN A 97 14.88 3.42 1.53
C GLN A 97 15.27 4.35 2.68
N PRO A 98 16.58 4.66 2.80
CA PRO A 98 17.02 5.57 3.84
C PRO A 98 16.31 6.91 3.64
N GLY A 99 15.50 7.30 4.60
CA GLY A 99 14.80 8.57 4.58
C GLY A 99 13.30 8.51 4.30
N ILE A 100 12.66 7.35 4.11
CA ILE A 100 11.19 7.25 4.05
C ILE A 100 10.70 6.18 5.04
N ASP A 101 9.86 6.59 5.98
CA ASP A 101 9.22 5.70 6.95
C ASP A 101 7.70 5.87 6.85
N LEU A 102 6.99 4.77 6.62
CA LEU A 102 5.55 4.73 6.47
C LEU A 102 4.95 3.80 7.51
N ASP A 103 3.99 4.30 8.28
CA ASP A 103 3.34 3.53 9.34
C ASP A 103 1.84 3.77 9.40
N LEU A 104 1.12 2.83 9.99
CA LEU A 104 -0.31 2.93 10.22
C LEU A 104 -0.56 2.94 11.72
N ILE A 105 -1.16 4.00 12.25
CA ILE A 105 -1.35 4.22 13.68
C ILE A 105 -2.84 4.28 14.00
N ASN A 106 -3.26 3.65 15.09
CA ASN A 106 -4.64 3.69 15.57
C ASN A 106 -4.81 4.84 16.57
N GLU A 107 -5.88 5.64 16.42
CA GLU A 107 -6.20 6.70 17.38
C GLU A 107 -7.02 6.15 18.54
N GLY A 108 -6.30 5.47 19.44
CA GLY A 108 -6.89 4.80 20.59
C GLY A 108 -7.79 3.61 20.22
N GLU A 109 -8.23 2.86 21.21
CA GLU A 109 -9.01 1.63 21.00
C GLU A 109 -10.49 1.91 20.65
N THR A 110 -11.02 3.08 21.00
CA THR A 110 -12.48 3.34 21.01
C THR A 110 -13.03 4.02 19.75
N THR A 111 -12.22 4.76 19.00
CA THR A 111 -12.69 5.56 17.86
C THR A 111 -12.74 4.76 16.56
N GLY A 112 -11.91 3.71 16.45
CA GLY A 112 -11.70 2.97 15.21
C GLY A 112 -11.06 3.80 14.08
N LEU A 113 -10.60 5.01 14.39
CA LEU A 113 -9.90 5.90 13.45
C LEU A 113 -8.44 5.45 13.32
N MET A 114 -7.93 5.55 12.09
CA MET A 114 -6.55 5.23 11.77
C MET A 114 -5.88 6.42 11.09
N TYR A 115 -4.56 6.49 11.19
CA TYR A 115 -3.75 7.52 10.55
C TYR A 115 -2.66 6.83 9.76
N MET A 116 -2.58 7.13 8.47
CA MET A 116 -1.39 6.81 7.69
C MET A 116 -0.36 7.91 7.95
N VAL A 117 0.80 7.55 8.49
CA VAL A 117 1.85 8.50 8.80
C VAL A 117 3.03 8.28 7.88
N LEU A 118 3.37 9.31 7.11
CA LEU A 118 4.53 9.37 6.24
C LEU A 118 5.58 10.29 6.87
N ARG A 119 6.76 9.75 7.13
CA ARG A 119 7.93 10.50 7.59
C ARG A 119 9.01 10.47 6.53
N MET A 120 9.51 11.65 6.18
CA MET A 120 10.60 11.82 5.22
C MET A 120 11.78 12.47 5.93
N LYS A 121 12.96 11.87 5.82
CA LYS A 121 14.22 12.39 6.36
C LYS A 121 15.21 12.65 5.24
N ALA A 122 15.79 13.85 5.24
CA ALA A 122 16.84 14.25 4.30
C ALA A 122 18.01 14.89 5.07
N PHE A 123 19.24 14.61 4.62
CA PHE A 123 20.48 15.16 5.19
C PHE A 123 20.59 15.04 6.73
N GLU A 124 20.05 13.95 7.31
CA GLU A 124 20.02 13.64 8.76
C GLU A 124 19.30 14.65 9.68
N VAL A 125 19.05 15.88 9.22
CA VAL A 125 18.54 16.99 10.04
C VAL A 125 17.16 17.46 9.58
N PHE A 126 16.80 17.29 8.30
CA PHE A 126 15.49 17.67 7.80
C PHE A 126 14.52 16.52 7.93
N GLU A 127 13.45 16.74 8.69
CA GLU A 127 12.35 15.80 8.84
C GLU A 127 11.04 16.48 8.45
N ALA A 128 10.26 15.82 7.62
CA ALA A 128 8.89 16.20 7.29
C ALA A 128 7.96 15.04 7.63
N GLU A 129 6.90 15.33 8.38
CA GLU A 129 5.87 14.35 8.74
C GLU A 129 4.54 14.77 8.14
N TYR A 130 3.79 13.81 7.62
CA TYR A 130 2.43 13.98 7.12
C TYR A 130 1.53 12.92 7.72
N GLN A 131 0.36 13.31 8.21
CA GLN A 131 -0.61 12.43 8.84
C GLN A 131 -1.93 12.46 8.06
N PHE A 132 -2.25 11.38 7.37
CA PHE A 132 -3.50 11.24 6.62
C PHE A 132 -4.53 10.48 7.49
N PRO A 133 -5.55 11.17 8.03
CA PRO A 133 -6.61 10.52 8.81
C PRO A 133 -7.46 9.63 7.92
N LEU A 134 -7.84 8.46 8.45
CA LEU A 134 -8.62 7.44 7.76
C LEU A 134 -9.85 7.08 8.60
N LYS A 135 -11.04 7.11 7.98
CA LYS A 135 -12.29 6.66 8.61
C LYS A 135 -12.64 5.23 8.24
N PRO A 136 -13.16 4.45 9.20
CA PRO A 136 -13.72 3.15 8.88
C PRO A 136 -14.92 3.31 7.93
N VAL A 137 -14.99 2.40 6.98
CA VAL A 137 -16.07 2.31 5.99
C VAL A 137 -16.97 1.16 6.37
N GLU A 138 -18.29 1.40 6.37
CA GLU A 138 -19.25 0.33 6.54
C GLU A 138 -19.18 -0.63 5.35
N MET A 139 -18.84 -1.88 5.64
CA MET A 139 -18.69 -2.93 4.65
C MET A 139 -19.91 -3.85 4.67
N THR A 140 -20.65 -3.89 3.57
CA THR A 140 -21.72 -4.88 3.40
C THR A 140 -21.14 -6.29 3.27
N ARG A 141 -21.96 -7.32 3.52
CA ARG A 141 -21.56 -8.72 3.31
C ARG A 141 -21.15 -8.97 1.85
N ALA A 142 -21.85 -8.36 0.90
CA ALA A 142 -21.53 -8.45 -0.53
C ALA A 142 -20.14 -7.87 -0.81
N THR A 143 -19.85 -6.67 -0.30
CA THR A 143 -18.55 -6.02 -0.52
C THR A 143 -17.40 -6.78 0.14
N LYS A 144 -17.62 -7.36 1.33
CA LYS A 144 -16.62 -8.26 1.94
C LYS A 144 -16.39 -9.51 1.09
N ALA A 145 -17.44 -10.08 0.51
CA ALA A 145 -17.33 -11.24 -0.38
C ALA A 145 -16.58 -10.89 -1.67
N GLU A 146 -16.85 -9.74 -2.27
CA GLU A 146 -16.12 -9.24 -3.45
C GLU A 146 -14.64 -9.01 -3.17
N SER A 147 -14.28 -8.42 -2.02
CA SER A 147 -12.87 -8.30 -1.61
C SER A 147 -12.22 -9.68 -1.43
N LYS A 148 -12.90 -10.64 -0.80
CA LYS A 148 -12.38 -12.02 -0.68
C LYS A 148 -12.22 -12.71 -2.03
N LEU A 149 -13.16 -12.52 -2.96
CA LEU A 149 -13.06 -13.06 -4.31
C LEU A 149 -11.85 -12.48 -5.05
N ARG A 150 -11.62 -11.17 -4.93
CA ARG A 150 -10.44 -10.51 -5.49
C ARG A 150 -9.15 -11.15 -4.99
N ASP A 151 -9.01 -11.35 -3.68
CA ASP A 151 -7.84 -12.01 -3.09
C ASP A 151 -7.66 -13.42 -3.64
N LEU A 152 -8.75 -14.18 -3.79
CA LEU A 152 -8.69 -15.55 -4.30
C LEU A 152 -8.24 -15.58 -5.76
N TYR A 153 -8.77 -14.69 -6.60
CA TYR A 153 -8.32 -14.56 -7.99
C TYR A 153 -6.84 -14.19 -8.07
N GLU A 154 -6.37 -13.25 -7.25
CA GLU A 154 -4.95 -12.89 -7.22
C GLU A 154 -4.06 -14.06 -6.76
N ARG A 155 -4.52 -14.88 -5.81
CA ARG A 155 -3.78 -16.08 -5.38
C ARG A 155 -3.71 -17.13 -6.49
N VAL A 156 -4.80 -17.33 -7.22
CA VAL A 156 -4.82 -18.26 -8.36
C VAL A 156 -3.84 -17.80 -9.44
N ASP A 157 -3.84 -16.52 -9.77
CA ASP A 157 -2.93 -15.94 -10.76
C ASP A 157 -1.44 -16.08 -10.34
N GLN A 158 -1.14 -15.85 -9.06
CA GLN A 158 0.20 -16.07 -8.50
C GLN A 158 0.61 -17.55 -8.55
N LEU A 159 -0.29 -18.46 -8.19
CA LEU A 159 -0.01 -19.90 -8.27
C LEU A 159 0.25 -20.34 -9.70
N GLN A 160 -0.52 -19.82 -10.67
CA GLN A 160 -0.34 -20.12 -12.08
C GLN A 160 0.99 -19.58 -12.60
N THR A 161 1.37 -18.35 -12.23
CA THR A 161 2.67 -17.77 -12.54
C THR A 161 3.82 -18.60 -11.98
N ASN A 162 3.71 -19.03 -10.72
CA ASN A 162 4.72 -19.86 -10.06
C ASN A 162 4.83 -21.25 -10.72
N ALA A 163 3.70 -21.87 -11.07
CA ALA A 163 3.69 -23.17 -11.75
C ALA A 163 4.40 -23.09 -13.11
N ASN A 164 4.14 -22.03 -13.89
CA ASN A 164 4.82 -21.79 -15.15
C ASN A 164 6.34 -21.58 -14.96
N ALA A 165 6.73 -20.81 -13.93
CA ALA A 165 8.14 -20.59 -13.63
C ALA A 165 8.86 -21.90 -13.25
N VAL A 166 8.25 -22.73 -12.40
CA VAL A 166 8.79 -24.05 -12.03
C VAL A 166 8.90 -24.96 -13.25
N GLN A 167 7.91 -24.97 -14.13
CA GLN A 167 7.92 -25.78 -15.34
C GLN A 167 9.07 -25.38 -16.28
N LEU A 168 9.34 -24.07 -16.42
CA LEU A 168 10.49 -23.57 -17.18
C LEU A 168 11.82 -23.98 -16.55
N THR A 169 11.96 -23.87 -15.23
CA THR A 169 13.18 -24.31 -14.53
C THR A 169 13.42 -25.82 -14.69
N ILE A 170 12.37 -26.63 -14.61
CA ILE A 170 12.46 -28.08 -14.85
C ILE A 170 12.93 -28.37 -16.29
N GLN A 171 12.38 -27.67 -17.29
CA GLN A 171 12.82 -27.82 -18.69
C GLN A 171 14.28 -27.43 -18.90
N GLN A 172 14.74 -26.35 -18.26
CA GLN A 172 16.14 -25.93 -18.30
C GLN A 172 17.05 -27.01 -17.70
N LEU A 173 16.72 -27.51 -16.50
CA LEU A 173 17.50 -28.57 -15.84
C LEU A 173 17.57 -29.86 -16.67
N TYR A 174 16.48 -30.26 -17.32
CA TYR A 174 16.50 -31.43 -18.20
C TYR A 174 17.39 -31.22 -19.43
N THR A 175 17.40 -30.01 -19.99
CA THR A 175 18.29 -29.64 -21.10
C THR A 175 19.75 -29.73 -20.67
N GLU A 176 20.11 -29.08 -19.56
CA GLU A 176 21.48 -29.08 -19.00
C GLU A 176 21.96 -30.50 -18.66
N LEU A 177 21.09 -31.34 -18.07
CA LEU A 177 21.40 -32.75 -17.81
C LEU A 177 21.64 -33.55 -19.10
N GLY A 178 20.89 -33.26 -20.15
CA GLY A 178 21.07 -33.87 -21.47
C GLY A 178 22.43 -33.51 -22.08
N GLU A 179 22.79 -32.23 -22.04
CA GLU A 179 24.09 -31.72 -22.49
C GLU A 179 25.24 -32.33 -21.70
N PHE A 180 25.14 -32.34 -20.36
CA PHE A 180 26.15 -32.95 -19.48
C PHE A 180 26.35 -34.44 -19.77
N ARG A 181 25.24 -35.19 -19.96
CA ARG A 181 25.29 -36.62 -20.28
C ARG A 181 25.95 -36.89 -21.64
N ASN A 182 25.71 -36.04 -22.62
CA ASN A 182 26.35 -36.15 -23.94
C ASN A 182 27.85 -35.85 -23.85
N HIS A 183 28.23 -34.87 -23.03
CA HIS A 183 29.63 -34.52 -22.79
C HIS A 183 30.43 -35.65 -22.12
N MET A 184 29.82 -36.36 -21.16
CA MET A 184 30.45 -37.51 -20.48
C MET A 184 30.58 -38.77 -21.35
N ARG A 185 29.92 -38.82 -22.51
CA ARG A 185 29.97 -39.96 -23.44
C ARG A 185 30.96 -39.76 -24.59
N SER A 186 31.47 -38.53 -24.77
CA SER A 186 32.56 -38.20 -25.70
C SER A 186 33.92 -38.45 -25.06
#